data_AF-A0A849I1V1-F1
#
_entry.id   AF-A0A849I1V1-F1
#
_cell.length_a   1.000
_cell.length_b   1.000
_cell.length_c   1.000
_cell.angle_alpha   90.00
_cell.angle_beta   90.00
_cell.angle_gamma   90.00
#
_symmetry.space_group_name_H-M   'P 1'
#
loop_
_entity.id
_entity.type
_entity.pdbx_description
1 polymer ?
#
loop_
_entity_poly.entity_id
_entity_poly.type
_entity_poly.pdbx_seq_one_letter_code
_entity_poly.pdbx_strand_id
1 'polypeptide(L)'
;EANSKLFNENKNQFLPITLFLQPKNQLSTDPKTKRKRFWQESLYDTNNILNKIWHKLDIKSKNKMIRKYLKFFLIYRAAMPRRSACKLLRLFEEERLFLYKKPIGFSFHDGLFMASLSDGSTLKAKNIIDATGLSYNLYSSDASLAKNIINSELFTLNQWGGLSVSTETYESINRNGSFSRGLFVVGGAVFGTDIVTNLIEYIVECASKVAQTITADINGCVS
;
A
#
# COMPACT_ATOMS: atom_id res chain seq x y z
N GLU A 1 24.36 2.50 33.19
CA GLU A 1 23.56 3.10 34.29
C GLU A 1 22.84 4.40 33.92
N ALA A 2 23.36 5.26 33.02
CA ALA A 2 22.63 6.44 32.56
C ALA A 2 21.35 6.14 31.75
N ASN A 3 21.31 5.01 31.04
CA ASN A 3 20.13 4.61 30.24
C ASN A 3 18.98 4.03 31.09
N SER A 4 19.21 3.56 32.32
CA SER A 4 18.13 2.98 33.14
C SER A 4 17.30 4.03 33.89
N LYS A 5 17.81 5.25 34.05
CA LYS A 5 17.06 6.36 34.68
C LYS A 5 16.04 7.02 33.76
N LEU A 6 16.27 7.03 32.44
CA LEU A 6 15.29 7.49 31.44
C LEU A 6 14.05 6.57 31.33
N PHE A 7 14.16 5.32 31.80
CA PHE A 7 13.10 4.30 31.64
C PHE A 7 11.96 4.40 32.65
N ASN A 8 12.19 5.03 33.82
CA ASN A 8 11.18 5.01 34.90
C ASN A 8 10.18 6.16 34.86
N GLU A 9 10.44 7.23 34.11
CA GLU A 9 9.58 8.43 34.17
C GLU A 9 8.46 8.49 33.13
N ASN A 10 8.34 7.51 32.22
CA ASN A 10 7.44 7.68 31.07
C ASN A 10 6.71 6.40 30.58
N LYS A 11 6.11 5.65 31.51
CA LYS A 11 5.25 4.50 31.16
C LYS A 11 4.02 4.85 30.31
N ASN A 12 3.61 6.13 30.24
CA ASN A 12 2.50 6.59 29.39
C ASN A 12 2.89 6.87 27.92
N GLN A 13 4.17 6.75 27.55
CA GLN A 13 4.67 7.05 26.20
C GLN A 13 4.67 5.84 25.26
N PHE A 14 4.64 4.63 25.81
CA PHE A 14 4.69 3.40 25.03
C PHE A 14 3.29 2.95 24.64
N LEU A 15 3.04 2.84 23.34
CA LEU A 15 1.88 2.08 22.88
C LEU A 15 2.15 0.60 23.20
N PRO A 16 1.26 -0.10 23.91
CA PRO A 16 1.46 -1.52 24.14
C PRO A 16 1.55 -2.20 22.78
N ILE A 17 2.47 -3.16 22.61
CA ILE A 17 2.61 -3.89 21.34
C ILE A 17 1.31 -4.58 20.96
N THR A 18 0.45 -4.87 21.94
CA THR A 18 -0.93 -5.32 21.70
C THR A 18 -1.73 -4.31 20.89
N LEU A 19 -1.54 -3.00 20.96
CA LEU A 19 -2.26 -2.06 20.08
C LEU A 19 -1.83 -2.16 18.60
N PHE A 20 -0.60 -2.57 18.32
CA PHE A 20 -0.08 -2.82 16.97
C PHE A 20 -0.30 -4.27 16.50
N LEU A 21 -0.35 -5.21 17.44
CA LEU A 21 -0.65 -6.63 17.23
C LEU A 21 -2.14 -6.96 17.44
N GLN A 22 -3.01 -5.96 17.62
CA GLN A 22 -4.46 -6.14 17.72
C GLN A 22 -5.26 -5.34 16.67
N PRO A 23 -6.45 -5.82 16.28
CA PRO A 23 -7.35 -6.72 17.01
C PRO A 23 -6.70 -8.09 17.14
N LYS A 24 -6.66 -8.70 18.35
CA LYS A 24 -6.07 -9.98 18.89
C LYS A 24 -5.48 -11.07 17.97
N ASN A 25 -5.22 -10.78 16.70
CA ASN A 25 -5.76 -11.58 15.63
C ASN A 25 -5.03 -11.40 14.27
N GLN A 26 -3.87 -10.73 14.22
CA GLN A 26 -3.14 -10.50 12.94
C GLN A 26 -2.06 -11.54 12.63
N LEU A 27 -1.95 -12.58 13.45
CA LEU A 27 -1.07 -13.73 13.21
C LEU A 27 -1.85 -14.81 12.43
N SER A 28 -1.34 -15.27 11.28
CA SER A 28 -1.99 -16.30 10.42
C SER A 28 -2.42 -17.57 11.16
N THR A 29 -1.79 -17.83 12.30
CA THR A 29 -2.30 -18.69 13.37
C THR A 29 -2.11 -17.95 14.70
N ASP A 30 -3.12 -17.85 15.54
CA ASP A 30 -2.94 -17.32 16.91
C ASP A 30 -1.79 -18.11 17.58
N PRO A 31 -0.76 -17.41 18.10
CA PRO A 31 0.45 -18.04 18.59
C PRO A 31 0.18 -18.99 19.76
N LYS A 32 -0.96 -18.84 20.45
CA LYS A 32 -1.39 -19.74 21.52
C LYS A 32 -2.27 -20.90 21.05
N THR A 33 -3.04 -20.75 19.96
CA THR A 33 -4.10 -21.72 19.61
C THR A 33 -3.89 -22.50 18.31
N LYS A 34 -2.84 -22.23 17.51
CA LYS A 34 -2.55 -22.91 16.22
C LYS A 34 -3.71 -22.92 15.19
N ARG A 35 -4.85 -22.26 15.45
CA ARG A 35 -6.03 -22.28 14.57
C ARG A 35 -5.81 -21.42 13.32
N LYS A 36 -6.10 -21.99 12.15
CA LYS A 36 -6.21 -21.26 10.89
C LYS A 36 -7.35 -20.25 10.96
N ARG A 37 -7.15 -19.07 10.38
CA ARG A 37 -8.15 -18.01 10.33
C ARG A 37 -8.96 -18.10 9.05
N PHE A 38 -10.08 -18.81 9.11
CA PHE A 38 -11.00 -18.98 7.99
C PHE A 38 -11.40 -17.65 7.34
N TRP A 39 -11.59 -16.57 8.11
CA TRP A 39 -11.91 -15.26 7.56
C TRP A 39 -10.83 -14.70 6.62
N GLN A 40 -9.55 -14.99 6.89
CA GLN A 40 -8.46 -14.48 6.05
C GLN A 40 -8.34 -15.29 4.76
N GLU A 41 -8.51 -16.61 4.85
CA GLU A 41 -8.62 -17.49 3.67
C GLU A 41 -9.81 -17.03 2.79
N SER A 42 -10.98 -16.78 3.37
CA SER A 42 -12.13 -16.23 2.65
C SER A 42 -11.84 -14.88 1.98
N LEU A 43 -11.05 -14.00 2.59
CA LEU A 43 -10.64 -12.74 1.95
C LEU A 43 -9.70 -12.98 0.77
N TYR A 44 -8.75 -13.91 0.88
CA TYR A 44 -7.87 -14.28 -0.22
C TYR A 44 -8.65 -14.89 -1.39
N ASP A 45 -9.67 -15.70 -1.11
CA ASP A 45 -10.53 -16.30 -2.13
C ASP A 45 -11.28 -15.24 -2.95
N THR A 46 -11.46 -14.02 -2.43
CA THR A 46 -12.07 -12.92 -3.17
C THR A 46 -11.12 -12.20 -4.13
N ASN A 47 -9.81 -12.48 -4.11
CA ASN A 47 -8.81 -11.70 -4.84
C ASN A 47 -9.12 -11.50 -6.33
N ASN A 48 -9.64 -12.54 -6.98
CA ASN A 48 -9.97 -12.57 -8.41
C ASN A 48 -11.25 -11.78 -8.77
N ILE A 49 -12.06 -11.37 -7.80
CA ILE A 49 -13.30 -10.60 -8.02
C ILE A 49 -13.23 -9.16 -7.52
N LEU A 50 -12.19 -8.77 -6.77
CA LEU A 50 -12.10 -7.44 -6.16
C LEU A 50 -12.20 -6.30 -7.17
N ASN A 51 -11.44 -6.38 -8.26
CA ASN A 51 -11.47 -5.35 -9.31
C ASN A 51 -12.79 -5.39 -10.09
N LYS A 52 -13.40 -6.57 -10.27
CA LYS A 52 -14.73 -6.70 -10.87
C LYS A 52 -15.80 -6.01 -10.02
N ILE A 53 -15.78 -6.20 -8.70
CA ILE A 53 -16.66 -5.49 -7.77
C ILE A 53 -16.39 -4.00 -7.85
N TRP A 54 -15.12 -3.58 -7.81
CA TRP A 54 -14.72 -2.18 -7.92
C TRP A 54 -15.29 -1.52 -9.17
N HIS A 55 -15.20 -2.14 -10.34
CA HIS A 55 -15.73 -1.59 -11.59
C HIS A 55 -17.25 -1.38 -11.57
N LYS A 56 -17.99 -2.16 -10.77
CA LYS A 56 -19.44 -2.02 -10.58
C LYS A 56 -19.85 -0.98 -9.54
N LEU A 57 -18.92 -0.48 -8.73
CA LEU A 57 -19.23 0.54 -7.72
C LEU A 57 -19.42 1.92 -8.37
N ASP A 58 -20.41 2.66 -7.88
CA ASP A 58 -20.58 4.06 -8.21
C ASP A 58 -19.45 4.92 -7.61
N ILE A 59 -19.31 6.15 -8.10
CA ILE A 59 -18.21 7.04 -7.72
C ILE A 59 -18.22 7.37 -6.22
N LYS A 60 -19.40 7.44 -5.62
CA LYS A 60 -19.59 7.73 -4.19
C LYS A 60 -19.09 6.57 -3.32
N SER A 61 -19.41 5.34 -3.70
CA SER A 61 -18.97 4.12 -3.01
C SER A 61 -17.47 3.91 -3.19
N LYS A 62 -16.93 4.14 -4.40
CA LYS A 62 -15.48 4.12 -4.65
C LYS A 62 -14.74 5.11 -3.76
N ASN A 63 -15.24 6.34 -3.66
CA ASN A 63 -14.67 7.36 -2.77
C ASN A 63 -14.73 6.97 -1.29
N LYS A 64 -15.86 6.40 -0.85
CA LYS A 64 -16.02 5.91 0.53
C LYS A 64 -15.04 4.76 0.81
N MET A 65 -14.88 3.84 -0.14
CA MET A 65 -13.96 2.71 -0.03
C MET A 65 -12.52 3.19 0.13
N ILE A 66 -12.04 4.06 -0.75
CA ILE A 66 -10.66 4.61 -0.69
C ILE A 66 -10.43 5.40 0.61
N ARG A 67 -11.32 6.33 0.96
CA ARG A 67 -11.09 7.24 2.09
C ARG A 67 -11.24 6.57 3.45
N LYS A 68 -12.18 5.62 3.59
CA LYS A 68 -12.57 5.06 4.89
C LYS A 68 -12.08 3.64 5.12
N TYR A 69 -12.10 2.80 4.08
CA TYR A 69 -11.98 1.35 4.26
C TYR A 69 -10.70 0.76 3.69
N LEU A 70 -10.04 1.41 2.72
CA LEU A 70 -8.88 0.86 2.03
C LEU A 70 -7.75 0.48 2.98
N LYS A 71 -7.44 1.34 3.95
CA LYS A 71 -6.41 1.05 4.97
C LYS A 71 -6.73 -0.24 5.73
N PHE A 72 -7.96 -0.38 6.21
CA PHE A 72 -8.38 -1.58 6.93
C PHE A 72 -8.35 -2.80 6.02
N PHE A 73 -8.89 -2.67 4.81
CA PHE A 73 -8.90 -3.71 3.80
C PHE A 73 -7.49 -4.26 3.55
N LEU A 74 -6.50 -3.38 3.32
CA LEU A 74 -5.12 -3.78 3.11
C LEU A 74 -4.49 -4.46 4.34
N ILE A 75 -4.75 -3.94 5.55
CA ILE A 75 -4.24 -4.53 6.81
C ILE A 75 -4.77 -5.94 7.04
N TYR A 76 -6.07 -6.16 6.86
CA TYR A 76 -6.67 -7.48 7.09
C TYR A 76 -6.30 -8.50 6.01
N ARG A 77 -6.11 -8.03 4.76
CA ARG A 77 -5.75 -8.90 3.64
C ARG A 77 -4.28 -9.31 3.72
N ALA A 78 -3.37 -8.37 3.90
CA ALA A 78 -1.93 -8.61 3.95
C ALA A 78 -1.44 -8.74 5.41
N ALA A 79 -2.07 -9.61 6.19
CA ALA A 79 -1.66 -9.80 7.58
C ALA A 79 -0.20 -10.29 7.67
N MET A 80 0.53 -9.77 8.66
CA MET A 80 1.94 -10.08 8.85
C MET A 80 2.16 -11.60 9.03
N PRO A 81 3.13 -12.21 8.32
CA PRO A 81 3.46 -13.62 8.50
C PRO A 81 3.81 -13.93 9.95
N ARG A 82 3.41 -15.11 10.44
CA ARG A 82 3.60 -15.47 11.85
C ARG A 82 5.03 -15.37 12.33
N ARG A 83 5.96 -15.88 11.51
CA ARG A 83 7.39 -15.85 11.83
C ARG A 83 7.87 -14.42 12.13
N SER A 84 7.42 -13.45 11.33
CA SER A 84 7.78 -12.04 11.50
C SER A 84 7.18 -11.46 12.78
N ALA A 85 5.90 -11.72 13.08
CA ALA A 85 5.31 -11.17 14.30
C ALA A 85 5.89 -11.81 15.57
N CYS A 86 6.19 -13.12 15.56
CA CYS A 86 6.88 -13.76 16.68
C CYS A 86 8.27 -13.15 16.90
N LYS A 87 9.00 -12.82 15.82
CA LYS A 87 10.29 -12.13 15.93
C LYS A 87 10.14 -10.73 16.52
N LEU A 88 9.16 -9.94 16.06
CA LEU A 88 8.91 -8.60 16.60
C LEU A 88 8.48 -8.64 18.07
N LEU A 89 7.63 -9.59 18.45
CA LEU A 89 7.21 -9.77 19.84
C LEU A 89 8.40 -10.08 20.73
N ARG A 90 9.26 -11.01 20.33
CA ARG A 90 10.48 -11.32 21.07
C ARG A 90 11.40 -10.10 21.21
N LEU A 91 11.60 -9.33 20.15
CA LEU A 91 12.42 -8.10 20.22
C LEU A 91 11.82 -7.05 21.16
N PHE A 92 10.49 -6.98 21.24
CA PHE A 92 9.80 -6.09 22.17
C PHE A 92 9.93 -6.56 23.62
N GLU A 93 9.72 -7.86 23.88
CA GLU A 93 9.89 -8.48 25.21
C GLU A 93 11.35 -8.39 25.71
N GLU A 94 12.32 -8.43 24.80
CA GLU A 94 13.75 -8.20 25.10
C GLU A 94 14.12 -6.71 25.22
N GLU A 95 13.16 -5.78 25.14
CA GLU A 95 13.39 -4.32 25.17
C GLU A 95 14.35 -3.81 24.07
N ARG A 96 14.37 -4.49 22.92
CA ARG A 96 15.18 -4.13 21.74
C ARG A 96 14.36 -3.46 20.63
N LEU A 97 13.05 -3.33 20.83
CA LEU A 97 12.11 -2.68 19.93
C LEU A 97 11.17 -1.79 20.75
N PHE A 98 11.09 -0.52 20.36
CA PHE A 98 10.23 0.46 20.99
C PHE A 98 9.20 0.99 20.00
N LEU A 99 7.98 1.21 20.48
CA LEU A 99 6.87 1.69 19.67
C LEU A 99 6.49 3.10 20.10
N TYR A 100 6.55 4.01 19.14
CA TYR A 100 6.16 5.40 19.31
C TYR A 100 4.97 5.72 18.41
N LYS A 101 4.21 6.75 18.80
CA LYS A 101 3.25 7.38 17.88
C LYS A 101 4.01 8.00 16.70
N LYS A 102 3.29 8.22 15.60
CA LYS A 102 3.84 8.82 14.38
C LYS A 102 4.55 10.16 14.74
N PRO A 103 5.84 10.33 14.37
CA PRO A 103 6.53 11.60 14.53
C PRO A 103 5.83 12.73 13.76
N ILE A 104 5.88 13.95 14.30
CA ILE A 104 5.33 15.15 13.68
C ILE A 104 6.31 15.80 12.69
N GLY A 105 7.59 15.46 12.77
CA GLY A 105 8.62 15.98 11.89
C GLY A 105 9.93 15.21 12.00
N PHE A 106 10.78 15.40 11.01
CA PHE A 106 12.14 14.86 10.96
C PHE A 106 13.12 15.96 10.58
N SER A 107 14.29 15.96 11.21
CA SER A 107 15.43 16.80 10.80
C SER A 107 16.73 15.98 10.86
N PHE A 108 17.80 16.52 10.27
CA PHE A 108 19.11 15.89 10.24
C PHE A 108 20.17 16.87 10.71
N HIS A 109 20.83 16.56 11.82
CA HIS A 109 21.86 17.40 12.44
C HIS A 109 22.97 16.51 13.01
N ASP A 110 24.22 16.95 12.86
CA ASP A 110 25.41 16.28 13.41
C ASP A 110 25.50 14.77 13.10
N GLY A 111 25.11 14.39 11.87
CA GLY A 111 25.15 12.99 11.43
C GLY A 111 24.04 12.11 12.01
N LEU A 112 23.03 12.69 12.67
CA LEU A 112 21.91 11.98 13.26
C LEU A 112 20.57 12.49 12.71
N PHE A 113 19.66 11.56 12.49
CA PHE A 113 18.26 11.87 12.28
C PHE A 113 17.57 12.12 13.62
N MET A 114 16.75 13.16 13.63
CA MET A 114 16.00 13.63 14.78
C MET A 114 14.51 13.55 14.44
N ALA A 115 13.75 12.71 15.13
CA ALA A 115 12.31 12.58 14.94
C ALA A 115 11.58 13.27 16.09
N SER A 116 10.88 14.36 15.80
CA SER A 116 10.10 15.11 16.80
C SER A 116 8.77 14.40 17.06
N LEU A 117 8.45 14.18 18.33
CA LEU A 117 7.19 13.60 18.76
C LEU A 117 6.21 14.71 19.19
N SER A 118 4.92 14.38 19.21
CA SER A 118 3.85 15.34 19.54
C SER A 118 3.90 15.88 20.97
N ASP A 119 4.62 15.21 21.86
CA ASP A 119 4.82 15.63 23.25
C ASP A 119 6.06 16.53 23.45
N GLY A 120 6.72 16.92 22.35
CA GLY A 120 7.92 17.74 22.37
C GLY A 120 9.23 16.95 22.55
N SER A 121 9.16 15.65 22.82
CA SER A 121 10.36 14.81 22.88
C SER A 121 10.94 14.54 21.49
N THR A 122 12.22 14.15 21.43
CA THR A 122 12.91 13.86 20.16
C THR A 122 13.64 12.54 20.24
N LEU A 123 13.40 11.68 19.25
CA LEU A 123 14.13 10.43 19.07
C LEU A 123 15.34 10.67 18.16
N LYS A 124 16.49 10.09 18.52
CA LYS A 124 17.72 10.20 17.74
C LYS A 124 18.07 8.85 17.12
N ALA A 125 18.41 8.83 15.84
CA ALA A 125 18.83 7.62 15.15
C ALA A 125 19.93 7.91 14.13
N LYS A 126 20.88 6.98 13.97
CA LYS A 126 21.89 7.07 12.90
C LYS A 126 21.28 6.81 11.52
N ASN A 127 20.22 6.00 11.46
CA ASN A 127 19.58 5.58 10.23
C ASN A 127 18.06 5.70 10.39
N ILE A 128 17.39 6.09 9.30
CA ILE A 128 15.94 6.00 9.15
C ILE A 128 15.64 5.05 8.00
N ILE A 129 14.63 4.21 8.19
CA ILE A 129 14.07 3.35 7.15
C ILE A 129 12.66 3.86 6.88
N ASP A 130 12.41 4.35 5.67
CA ASP A 130 11.05 4.65 5.22
C ASP A 130 10.35 3.36 4.81
N ALA A 131 9.32 3.00 5.57
CA ALA A 131 8.45 1.85 5.32
C ALA A 131 6.98 2.29 5.16
N THR A 132 6.74 3.52 4.68
CA THR A 132 5.38 4.07 4.49
C THR A 132 4.64 3.48 3.27
N GLY A 133 5.35 2.72 2.43
CA GLY A 133 4.80 2.03 1.27
C GLY A 133 4.91 2.85 -0.02
N LEU A 134 4.24 2.38 -1.08
CA LEU A 134 4.21 3.05 -2.37
C LEU A 134 3.13 4.14 -2.38
N SER A 135 3.47 5.32 -2.92
CA SER A 135 2.44 6.29 -3.30
C SER A 135 1.82 5.87 -4.63
N TYR A 136 0.50 5.76 -4.65
CA TYR A 136 -0.27 5.49 -5.87
C TYR A 136 -0.64 6.78 -6.63
N ASN A 137 -0.37 7.94 -6.03
CA ASN A 137 -0.71 9.23 -6.60
C ASN A 137 0.47 9.79 -7.39
N LEU A 138 0.39 9.71 -8.71
CA LEU A 138 1.44 10.20 -9.61
C LEU A 138 1.65 11.72 -9.50
N TYR A 139 0.64 12.50 -9.09
CA TYR A 139 0.83 13.95 -8.84
C TYR A 139 1.84 14.23 -7.72
N SER A 140 1.95 13.32 -6.75
CA SER A 140 2.89 13.46 -5.63
C SER A 140 4.28 12.89 -5.93
N SER A 141 4.49 12.34 -7.12
CA SER A 141 5.75 11.69 -7.47
C SER A 141 6.79 12.70 -7.94
N ASP A 142 7.98 12.63 -7.36
CA ASP A 142 9.11 13.44 -7.80
C ASP A 142 9.89 12.84 -8.97
N ALA A 143 9.56 11.62 -9.38
CA ALA A 143 10.24 10.93 -10.46
C ALA A 143 10.02 11.64 -11.80
N SER A 144 11.10 11.89 -12.55
CA SER A 144 11.05 12.56 -13.85
C SER A 144 10.14 11.85 -14.84
N LEU A 145 10.09 10.51 -14.82
CA LEU A 145 9.18 9.73 -15.67
C LEU A 145 7.71 10.03 -15.35
N ALA A 146 7.33 10.08 -14.08
CA ALA A 146 5.95 10.40 -13.69
C ALA A 146 5.56 11.81 -14.14
N LYS A 147 6.46 12.80 -13.95
CA LYS A 147 6.26 14.18 -14.43
C LYS A 147 6.09 14.21 -15.96
N ASN A 148 6.90 13.47 -16.71
CA ASN A 148 6.79 13.38 -18.17
C ASN A 148 5.50 12.73 -18.63
N ILE A 149 5.07 11.64 -17.97
CA ILE A 149 3.80 10.97 -18.26
C ILE A 149 2.63 11.94 -18.07
N ILE A 150 2.59 12.66 -16.95
CA ILE A 150 1.54 13.63 -16.64
C ILE A 150 1.51 14.77 -17.65
N ASN A 151 2.69 15.25 -18.06
CA ASN A 151 2.80 16.35 -19.00
C ASN A 151 2.54 15.94 -20.45
N SER A 152 2.66 14.65 -20.77
CA SER A 152 2.30 14.14 -22.08
C SER A 152 0.78 14.19 -22.29
N GLU A 153 0.37 14.32 -23.55
CA GLU A 153 -1.05 14.20 -23.92
C GLU A 153 -1.50 12.74 -24.05
N LEU A 154 -0.59 11.79 -23.86
CA LEU A 154 -0.78 10.36 -24.08
C LEU A 154 -1.48 9.64 -22.92
N PHE A 155 -1.65 10.33 -21.79
CA PHE A 155 -2.26 9.77 -20.59
C PHE A 155 -3.18 10.77 -19.90
N THR A 156 -4.19 10.23 -19.22
CA THR A 156 -5.07 10.95 -18.31
C THR A 156 -5.02 10.30 -16.95
N LEU A 157 -4.97 11.12 -15.90
CA LEU A 157 -5.10 10.64 -14.54
C LEU A 157 -6.58 10.52 -14.15
N ASN A 158 -6.90 9.48 -13.40
CA ASN A 158 -8.17 9.36 -12.69
C ASN A 158 -8.18 10.28 -11.45
N GLN A 159 -9.35 10.46 -10.84
CA GLN A 159 -9.53 11.37 -9.70
C GLN A 159 -8.76 10.98 -8.43
N TRP A 160 -8.13 9.80 -8.39
CA TRP A 160 -7.32 9.33 -7.26
C TRP A 160 -5.80 9.38 -7.56
N GLY A 161 -5.41 9.90 -8.72
CA GLY A 161 -4.02 10.16 -9.08
C GLY A 161 -3.30 8.99 -9.76
N GLY A 162 -4.00 7.91 -10.10
CA GLY A 162 -3.48 6.87 -11.00
C GLY A 162 -3.86 7.15 -12.46
N LEU A 163 -3.31 6.37 -13.39
CA LEU A 163 -3.60 6.47 -14.83
C LEU A 163 -4.92 5.78 -15.17
N SER A 164 -5.69 6.44 -16.03
CA SER A 164 -6.91 5.92 -16.64
C SER A 164 -6.54 4.97 -17.78
N VAL A 165 -7.11 3.77 -17.73
CA VAL A 165 -6.94 2.74 -18.75
C VAL A 165 -8.28 2.09 -19.10
N SER A 166 -8.35 1.44 -20.27
CA SER A 166 -9.41 0.48 -20.56
C SER A 166 -9.34 -0.70 -19.59
N THR A 167 -10.43 -1.06 -18.94
CA THR A 167 -10.48 -2.23 -18.05
C THR A 167 -10.46 -3.57 -18.80
N GLU A 168 -10.65 -3.52 -20.12
CA GLU A 168 -10.66 -4.69 -21.00
C GLU A 168 -9.28 -4.93 -21.62
N THR A 169 -8.64 -3.87 -22.13
CA THR A 169 -7.36 -3.97 -22.89
C THR A 169 -6.15 -3.45 -22.12
N TYR A 170 -6.35 -2.66 -21.06
CA TYR A 170 -5.31 -1.92 -20.34
C TYR A 170 -4.57 -0.87 -21.18
N GLU A 171 -5.10 -0.52 -22.36
CA GLU A 171 -4.62 0.63 -23.12
C GLU A 171 -4.86 1.93 -22.35
N SER A 172 -3.90 2.85 -22.42
CA SER A 172 -4.04 4.14 -21.76
C SER A 172 -5.09 5.01 -22.44
N ILE A 173 -5.79 5.78 -21.62
CA ILE A 173 -6.76 6.78 -22.08
C ILE A 173 -6.06 8.13 -22.08
N ASN A 174 -6.08 8.82 -23.22
CA ASN A 174 -5.50 10.14 -23.40
C ASN A 174 -6.41 11.26 -22.88
N ARG A 175 -5.93 12.52 -22.94
CA ARG A 175 -6.68 13.70 -22.44
C ARG A 175 -8.01 13.95 -23.16
N ASN A 176 -8.13 13.46 -24.39
CA ASN A 176 -9.34 13.59 -25.19
C ASN A 176 -10.32 12.42 -24.94
N GLY A 177 -10.01 11.52 -24.01
CA GLY A 177 -10.85 10.35 -23.70
C GLY A 177 -10.73 9.21 -24.72
N SER A 178 -9.81 9.30 -25.67
CA SER A 178 -9.53 8.24 -26.65
C SER A 178 -8.40 7.33 -26.17
N PHE A 179 -8.27 6.13 -26.76
CA PHE A 179 -7.14 5.25 -26.47
C PHE A 179 -5.86 5.77 -27.11
N SER A 180 -4.76 5.78 -26.36
CA SER A 180 -3.42 5.91 -26.92
C SER A 180 -2.95 4.53 -27.37
N ARG A 181 -3.28 4.17 -28.61
CA ARG A 181 -2.99 2.84 -29.17
C ARG A 181 -1.52 2.44 -28.98
N GLY A 182 -1.32 1.19 -28.57
CA GLY A 182 0.00 0.62 -28.33
C GLY A 182 0.64 1.01 -26.99
N LEU A 183 -0.01 1.86 -26.18
CA LEU A 183 0.45 2.19 -24.83
C LEU A 183 -0.42 1.49 -23.79
N PHE A 184 0.20 0.61 -23.01
CA PHE A 184 -0.46 -0.17 -21.98
C PHE A 184 0.11 0.16 -20.60
N VAL A 185 -0.75 0.20 -19.59
CA VAL A 185 -0.33 0.47 -18.21
C VAL A 185 -0.88 -0.60 -17.30
N VAL A 186 -0.03 -1.23 -16.51
CA VAL A 186 -0.39 -2.25 -15.52
C VAL A 186 0.26 -1.95 -14.17
N GLY A 187 -0.27 -2.54 -13.11
CA GLY A 187 0.32 -2.44 -11.78
C GLY A 187 -0.04 -1.15 -11.04
N GLY A 188 0.82 -0.74 -10.10
CA GLY A 188 0.52 0.34 -9.14
C GLY A 188 0.05 1.67 -9.76
N ALA A 189 0.50 1.97 -10.98
CA ALA A 189 0.16 3.21 -11.67
C ALA A 189 -1.31 3.32 -12.06
N VAL A 190 -2.06 2.21 -12.21
CA VAL A 190 -3.50 2.24 -12.56
C VAL A 190 -4.43 2.28 -11.34
N PHE A 191 -3.89 2.55 -10.15
CA PHE A 191 -4.70 2.63 -8.93
C PHE A 191 -5.86 3.62 -9.08
N GLY A 192 -7.05 3.21 -8.66
CA GLY A 192 -8.29 3.98 -8.82
C GLY A 192 -9.07 3.57 -10.07
N THR A 193 -8.40 3.22 -11.16
CA THR A 193 -9.02 2.44 -12.25
C THR A 193 -9.28 1.03 -11.73
N ASP A 194 -8.26 0.45 -11.09
CA ASP A 194 -8.34 -0.77 -10.30
C ASP A 194 -8.00 -0.50 -8.83
N ILE A 195 -8.66 -1.22 -7.91
CA ILE A 195 -8.43 -1.03 -6.47
C ILE A 195 -7.27 -1.90 -5.96
N VAL A 196 -7.05 -3.05 -6.58
CA VAL A 196 -5.93 -3.93 -6.26
C VAL A 196 -5.01 -4.02 -7.46
N THR A 197 -3.78 -3.56 -7.30
CA THR A 197 -2.83 -3.36 -8.39
C THR A 197 -1.49 -4.06 -8.18
N ASN A 198 -1.29 -4.71 -7.02
CA ASN A 198 -0.02 -5.32 -6.62
C ASN A 198 -0.14 -6.82 -6.34
N LEU A 199 -1.26 -7.44 -6.71
CA LEU A 199 -1.40 -8.89 -6.66
C LEU A 199 -0.80 -9.53 -7.89
N ILE A 200 -0.01 -10.58 -7.69
CA ILE A 200 0.63 -11.32 -8.79
C ILE A 200 -0.45 -11.92 -9.70
N GLU A 201 -1.48 -12.54 -9.15
CA GLU A 201 -2.55 -13.17 -9.92
C GLU A 201 -3.26 -12.16 -10.82
N TYR A 202 -3.47 -10.94 -10.31
CA TYR A 202 -4.06 -9.86 -11.06
C TYR A 202 -3.10 -9.29 -12.11
N ILE A 203 -1.81 -9.12 -11.79
CA ILE A 203 -0.81 -8.65 -12.76
C ILE A 203 -0.70 -9.64 -13.93
N VAL A 204 -0.77 -10.95 -13.66
CA VAL A 204 -0.80 -11.98 -14.70
C VAL A 204 -2.05 -11.86 -15.57
N GLU A 205 -3.23 -11.64 -14.97
CA GLU A 205 -4.46 -11.41 -15.74
C GLU A 205 -4.34 -10.17 -16.65
N CYS A 206 -3.79 -9.07 -16.13
CA CYS A 206 -3.57 -7.85 -16.91
C CYS A 206 -2.59 -8.09 -18.06
N ALA A 207 -1.45 -8.74 -17.79
CA ALA A 207 -0.45 -9.06 -18.79
C ALA A 207 -1.03 -9.96 -19.90
N SER A 208 -1.89 -10.92 -19.55
CA SER A 208 -2.59 -11.75 -20.52
C SER A 208 -3.51 -10.93 -21.42
N LYS A 209 -4.26 -9.96 -20.87
CA LYS A 209 -5.13 -9.06 -21.66
C LYS A 209 -4.32 -8.19 -22.62
N VAL A 210 -3.24 -7.58 -22.11
CA VAL A 210 -2.33 -6.78 -22.93
C VAL A 210 -1.74 -7.60 -24.08
N ALA A 211 -1.27 -8.82 -23.80
CA ALA A 211 -0.72 -9.70 -24.84
C ALA A 211 -1.77 -10.08 -25.91
N GLN A 212 -3.02 -10.33 -25.49
CA GLN A 212 -4.12 -10.61 -26.41
C GLN A 212 -4.43 -9.39 -27.29
N THR A 213 -4.49 -8.18 -26.72
CA THR A 213 -4.71 -6.94 -27.48
C THR A 213 -3.59 -6.71 -28.50
N ILE A 214 -2.32 -6.81 -28.08
CA ILE A 214 -1.18 -6.67 -28.99
C ILE A 214 -1.25 -7.69 -30.13
N THR A 215 -1.60 -8.95 -29.82
CA THR A 215 -1.72 -10.00 -30.84
C THR A 215 -2.85 -9.72 -31.82
N ALA A 216 -4.00 -9.23 -31.33
CA ALA A 216 -5.14 -8.88 -32.17
C ALA A 216 -4.82 -7.69 -33.10
N ASP A 217 -4.08 -6.70 -32.60
CA ASP A 217 -3.62 -5.55 -33.40
C ASP A 217 -2.65 -5.99 -34.50
N ILE A 218 -1.67 -6.84 -34.18
CA ILE A 218 -0.71 -7.39 -35.17
C ILE A 218 -1.43 -8.18 -36.26
N ASN A 219 -2.47 -8.94 -35.90
CA ASN A 219 -3.22 -9.76 -36.84
C ASN A 219 -4.30 -8.97 -37.62
N GLY A 220 -4.43 -7.65 -37.39
CA GLY A 220 -5.42 -6.80 -38.07
C GLY A 220 -6.87 -7.10 -37.65
N CYS A 221 -7.10 -7.71 -36.49
CA CYS A 221 -8.44 -8.09 -36.01
C CYS A 221 -9.17 -6.99 -35.23
N VAL A 222 -8.55 -5.83 -35.02
CA VAL A 222 -9.16 -4.69 -34.29
C VAL A 222 -9.39 -3.54 -35.27
N SER A 223 -10.62 -3.43 -35.78
CA SER A 223 -11.13 -2.27 -36.54
C SER A 223 -11.96 -1.36 -35.65
#